data_AF-A0A2V9UYA0-F1
#
_entry.id   AF-A0A2V9UYA0-F1
#
_cell.length_a   1.000
_cell.length_b   1.000
_cell.length_c   1.000
_cell.angle_alpha   90.00
_cell.angle_beta   90.00
_cell.angle_gamma   90.00
#
_symmetry.space_group_name_H-M   'P 1'
#
loop_
_entity.id
_entity.type
_entity.pdbx_description
1 polymer ?
#
loop_
_entity_poly.entity_id
_entity_poly.type
_entity_poly.pdbx_seq_one_letter_code
_entity_poly.pdbx_strand_id
1 'polypeptide(L)'
;MITDDFTAEFDPFSPQFGEKFAPAYLPVSVKDWAGNEVSRTYSDQFGAYTGLNYSTWEVNPPNPTGYGPTMMVTCMNDAGSGTTPDPLYQPGYSQFCYELPFMPGQTGYFDTPVVPTSAFSEGYNHPDCNYPDATPAIASVTSSDIAGPWVSNSGTGHTLTITALGNKDVDSYGYSGPSTTVAPFNQQKVTRHYGFGSQPTDCHSGVGNACPEVALFGSDGIARPLTNVQWSDTTITGTVPTGVPTCAVQQQTQYGGSTARCGELFITTANGKQSIDTVTVTIGGQTPTLLATGQTIQSAIDSAKPGDEIIVPPGVYNEILLMWKPVRLQGVGAASSIINANAHPAGTAKMDTWRRQVLCVFGLALNGTPISGSNSYDPSNTFTCTSAMQFSVDRLPLEATVGWDATLNGNLAEQLLEPTLMGAYEGAGITVLSKGVKFPSRSQPFASDVFPTGTQLLTTRDCNNGGTNPYPSNFWCNPSSIDGLGITNSSQGGGGILVHGWGHNIQIANNRVYNNQGTLSRGITVGQGEHPDVYLAGGVATTIPGSCENSNIANLSLPYCFDMNVNIHNNAVVQNSSLGDELFSSTPAGAGGVTLCNGSDYYKFNNNWVCGNMSTGDG
;
A
#
# COMPACT_ATOMS: atom_id res chain seq x y z
N MET A 1 -19.20 22.12 -7.84
CA MET A 1 -18.17 22.78 -7.00
C MET A 1 -17.35 21.69 -6.35
N ILE A 2 -16.13 21.97 -5.91
CA ILE A 2 -15.34 21.00 -5.14
C ILE A 2 -15.62 21.23 -3.66
N THR A 3 -16.27 20.26 -3.01
CA THR A 3 -16.62 20.33 -1.59
C THR A 3 -15.83 19.32 -0.78
N ASP A 4 -15.56 19.65 0.47
CA ASP A 4 -15.18 18.71 1.51
C ASP A 4 -16.45 18.36 2.30
N ASP A 5 -16.92 17.13 2.13
CA ASP A 5 -18.15 16.65 2.73
C ASP A 5 -18.04 16.39 4.24
N PHE A 6 -16.82 16.36 4.79
CA PHE A 6 -16.58 16.12 6.21
C PHE A 6 -16.45 17.41 7.03
N THR A 7 -16.43 18.57 6.37
CA THR A 7 -16.16 19.86 7.01
C THR A 7 -17.26 20.88 6.67
N ALA A 8 -17.68 21.64 7.68
CA ALA A 8 -18.62 22.74 7.50
C ALA A 8 -17.87 24.07 7.34
N GLU A 9 -18.41 24.96 6.50
CA GLU A 9 -17.89 26.31 6.30
C GLU A 9 -18.44 27.28 7.35
N PHE A 10 -17.54 27.88 8.12
CA PHE A 10 -17.87 28.79 9.22
C PHE A 10 -17.46 30.24 8.97
N ASP A 11 -16.75 30.55 7.87
CA ASP A 11 -16.41 31.93 7.53
C ASP A 11 -17.65 32.68 7.02
N PRO A 12 -18.17 33.70 7.75
CA PRO A 12 -19.34 34.47 7.32
C PRO A 12 -19.10 35.30 6.05
N PHE A 13 -17.85 35.46 5.61
CA PHE A 13 -17.50 36.13 4.35
C PHE A 13 -17.42 35.16 3.16
N SER A 14 -17.47 33.85 3.41
CA SER A 14 -17.55 32.84 2.35
C SER A 14 -18.96 32.85 1.73
N PRO A 15 -19.09 32.77 0.39
CA PRO A 15 -20.39 32.57 -0.25
C PRO A 15 -21.01 31.20 0.09
N GLN A 16 -20.24 30.32 0.74
CA GLN A 16 -20.66 28.99 1.20
C GLN A 16 -20.91 28.94 2.71
N PHE A 17 -21.03 30.08 3.39
CA PHE A 17 -21.29 30.12 4.83
C PHE A 17 -22.51 29.26 5.21
N GLY A 18 -22.30 28.29 6.11
CA GLY A 18 -23.32 27.35 6.56
C GLY A 18 -23.52 26.12 5.68
N GLU A 19 -22.78 26.00 4.57
CA GLU A 19 -22.70 24.82 3.70
C GLU A 19 -21.45 23.99 3.99
N LYS A 20 -21.19 22.97 3.16
CA LYS A 20 -19.95 22.20 3.14
C LYS A 20 -18.76 23.11 2.77
N PHE A 21 -17.61 22.89 3.41
CA PHE A 21 -16.38 23.61 3.10
C PHE A 21 -15.93 23.32 1.65
N ALA A 22 -15.27 24.28 1.00
CA ALA A 22 -14.80 24.11 -0.37
C ALA A 22 -13.33 24.50 -0.49
N PRO A 23 -12.44 23.53 -0.78
CA PRO A 23 -11.02 23.83 -0.90
C PRO A 23 -10.73 24.75 -2.10
N ALA A 24 -9.95 25.80 -1.82
CA ALA A 24 -9.57 26.79 -2.82
C ALA A 24 -8.48 26.27 -3.77
N TYR A 25 -8.56 26.67 -5.04
CA TYR A 25 -7.48 26.52 -6.04
C TYR A 25 -7.01 25.10 -6.35
N LEU A 26 -7.85 24.08 -6.16
CA LEU A 26 -7.50 22.71 -6.50
C LEU A 26 -7.40 22.50 -8.02
N PRO A 27 -6.41 21.74 -8.51
CA PRO A 27 -6.36 21.33 -9.91
C PRO A 27 -7.49 20.35 -10.24
N VAL A 28 -8.10 20.51 -11.40
CA VAL A 28 -9.15 19.63 -11.93
C VAL A 28 -8.70 19.12 -13.30
N SER A 29 -8.44 17.82 -13.37
CA SER A 29 -8.12 17.13 -14.62
C SER A 29 -9.40 16.57 -15.24
N VAL A 30 -9.57 16.75 -16.55
CA VAL A 30 -10.63 16.09 -17.31
C VAL A 30 -9.99 15.14 -18.31
N LYS A 31 -10.40 13.88 -18.26
CA LYS A 31 -9.80 12.76 -18.98
C LYS A 31 -10.85 12.03 -19.82
N ASP A 32 -10.40 11.45 -20.92
CA ASP A 32 -11.23 10.59 -21.76
C ASP A 32 -11.47 9.21 -21.11
N TRP A 33 -12.23 8.36 -21.79
CA TRP A 33 -12.55 6.99 -21.35
C TRP A 33 -11.32 6.08 -21.21
N ALA A 34 -10.20 6.42 -21.85
CA ALA A 34 -8.93 5.71 -21.75
C ALA A 34 -8.02 6.29 -20.65
N GLY A 35 -8.47 7.34 -19.94
CA GLY A 35 -7.73 8.00 -18.88
C GLY A 35 -6.71 9.03 -19.38
N ASN A 36 -6.73 9.41 -20.67
CA ASN A 36 -5.85 10.46 -21.18
C ASN A 36 -6.41 11.83 -20.80
N GLU A 37 -5.58 12.70 -20.21
CA GLU A 37 -5.96 14.08 -19.91
C GLU A 37 -6.19 14.86 -21.20
N VAL A 38 -7.39 15.43 -21.33
CA VAL A 38 -7.80 16.25 -22.48
C VAL A 38 -7.90 17.73 -22.14
N SER A 39 -8.08 18.05 -20.86
CA SER A 39 -8.15 19.42 -20.36
C SER A 39 -7.79 19.44 -18.88
N ARG A 40 -7.21 20.54 -18.43
CA ARG A 40 -6.99 20.84 -17.01
C ARG A 40 -7.47 22.25 -16.72
N THR A 41 -8.16 22.40 -15.59
CA THR A 41 -8.59 23.71 -15.05
C THR A 41 -8.30 23.74 -13.56
N TYR A 42 -8.58 24.86 -12.91
CA TYR A 42 -8.41 25.05 -11.48
C TYR A 42 -9.70 25.60 -10.89
N SER A 43 -9.99 25.25 -9.64
CA SER A 43 -11.03 25.95 -8.89
C SER A 43 -10.60 27.36 -8.51
N ASP A 44 -11.56 28.22 -8.22
CA ASP A 44 -11.32 29.54 -7.68
C ASP A 44 -11.11 29.49 -6.15
N GLN A 45 -11.07 30.67 -5.52
CA GLN A 45 -10.88 30.81 -4.07
C GLN A 45 -12.01 30.21 -3.23
N PHE A 46 -13.14 29.86 -3.85
CA PHE A 46 -14.30 29.27 -3.20
C PHE A 46 -14.54 27.83 -3.69
N GLY A 47 -13.55 27.19 -4.33
CA GLY A 47 -13.67 25.82 -4.81
C GLY A 47 -14.64 25.66 -6.00
N ALA A 48 -15.11 26.76 -6.60
CA ALA A 48 -15.94 26.70 -7.80
C ALA A 48 -15.08 26.60 -9.05
N TYR A 49 -15.52 25.79 -10.02
CA TYR A 49 -14.92 25.73 -11.35
C TYR A 49 -16.03 25.67 -12.38
N THR A 50 -15.76 26.20 -13.57
CA THR A 50 -16.68 26.18 -14.70
C THR A 50 -15.85 26.02 -15.96
N GLY A 51 -16.33 25.18 -16.89
CA GLY A 51 -15.63 24.94 -18.14
C GLY A 51 -16.57 24.42 -19.21
N LEU A 52 -16.06 24.36 -20.43
CA LEU A 52 -16.70 23.70 -21.56
C LEU A 52 -15.89 22.46 -21.90
N ASN A 53 -16.56 21.33 -22.04
CA ASN A 53 -15.94 20.10 -22.52
C ASN A 53 -16.56 19.67 -23.86
N TYR A 54 -15.85 18.83 -24.61
CA TYR A 54 -16.44 18.23 -25.80
C TYR A 54 -17.47 17.18 -25.42
N SER A 55 -18.36 16.88 -26.36
CA SER A 55 -19.42 15.88 -26.21
C SER A 55 -19.52 15.06 -27.50
N THR A 56 -20.45 14.10 -27.54
CA THR A 56 -20.72 13.31 -28.73
C THR A 56 -21.28 14.21 -29.82
N TRP A 57 -20.94 13.89 -31.08
CA TRP A 57 -21.43 14.64 -32.23
C TRP A 57 -22.92 14.36 -32.53
N GLU A 58 -23.39 13.16 -32.20
CA GLU A 58 -24.75 12.70 -32.52
C GLU A 58 -25.60 12.59 -31.25
N VAL A 59 -26.77 13.25 -31.30
CA VAL A 59 -27.75 13.23 -30.20
C VAL A 59 -28.59 11.93 -30.23
N ASN A 60 -28.71 11.26 -31.37
CA ASN A 60 -29.53 10.04 -31.59
C ASN A 60 -28.73 8.89 -32.25
N PRO A 61 -27.76 8.27 -31.57
CA PRO A 61 -27.22 6.99 -32.05
C PRO A 61 -28.34 5.92 -32.04
N PRO A 62 -28.31 4.89 -32.92
CA PRO A 62 -29.31 3.83 -32.96
C PRO A 62 -29.16 2.86 -31.77
N ASN A 63 -29.28 3.38 -30.55
CA ASN A 63 -29.41 2.61 -29.32
C ASN A 63 -30.84 2.77 -28.74
N PRO A 64 -31.33 1.81 -27.94
CA PRO A 64 -32.69 1.85 -27.39
C PRO A 64 -32.96 3.04 -26.45
N THR A 65 -31.92 3.68 -25.90
CA THR A 65 -32.06 4.83 -24.98
C THR A 65 -32.17 6.16 -25.72
N GLY A 66 -31.90 6.20 -27.03
CA GLY A 66 -32.01 7.38 -27.89
C GLY A 66 -30.94 8.45 -27.67
N TYR A 67 -30.01 8.26 -26.73
CA TYR A 67 -28.94 9.21 -26.40
C TYR A 67 -27.68 8.45 -26.00
N GLY A 68 -26.52 8.91 -26.49
CA GLY A 68 -25.20 8.43 -26.10
C GLY A 68 -24.33 9.60 -25.65
N PRO A 69 -24.31 9.96 -24.36
CA PRO A 69 -23.43 11.01 -23.85
C PRO A 69 -21.97 10.60 -23.96
N THR A 70 -21.06 11.58 -24.06
CA THR A 70 -19.63 11.28 -23.84
C THR A 70 -19.41 11.19 -22.34
N MET A 71 -18.95 10.04 -21.86
CA MET A 71 -18.54 9.87 -20.47
C MET A 71 -17.09 10.35 -20.32
N MET A 72 -16.87 11.30 -19.43
CA MET A 72 -15.56 11.86 -19.13
C MET A 72 -15.21 11.60 -17.67
N VAL A 73 -13.92 11.35 -17.41
CA VAL A 73 -13.42 11.19 -16.04
C VAL A 73 -12.89 12.55 -15.57
N THR A 74 -13.55 13.12 -14.56
CA THR A 74 -13.18 14.42 -14.00
C THR A 74 -12.58 14.20 -12.61
N CYS A 75 -11.27 14.41 -12.48
CA CYS A 75 -10.50 14.19 -11.27
C CYS A 75 -10.21 15.51 -10.55
N MET A 76 -10.73 15.63 -9.33
CA MET A 76 -10.47 16.75 -8.44
C MET A 76 -9.13 16.57 -7.73
N ASN A 77 -8.47 17.69 -7.43
CA ASN A 77 -7.14 17.73 -6.83
C ASN A 77 -6.10 16.86 -7.57
N ASP A 78 -6.22 16.68 -8.89
CA ASP A 78 -5.38 15.75 -9.63
C ASP A 78 -3.91 16.22 -9.66
N ALA A 79 -3.01 15.38 -9.14
CA ALA A 79 -1.58 15.67 -9.03
C ALA A 79 -0.86 15.69 -10.40
N GLY A 80 -1.49 15.21 -11.46
CA GLY A 80 -0.85 14.98 -12.76
C GLY A 80 -0.10 13.65 -12.81
N SER A 81 0.45 13.34 -13.99
CA SER A 81 1.11 12.05 -14.26
C SER A 81 2.63 12.05 -14.04
N GLY A 82 3.20 13.18 -13.61
CA GLY A 82 4.64 13.34 -13.40
C GLY A 82 5.11 12.88 -12.01
N THR A 83 6.44 12.81 -11.82
CA THR A 83 7.06 12.59 -10.51
C THR A 83 6.97 13.81 -9.59
N THR A 84 6.73 14.99 -10.17
CA THR A 84 6.45 16.22 -9.44
C THR A 84 4.98 16.54 -9.62
N PRO A 85 4.20 16.62 -8.53
CA PRO A 85 2.79 17.00 -8.59
C PRO A 85 2.57 18.39 -9.19
N ASP A 86 1.36 18.64 -9.67
CA ASP A 86 0.86 19.98 -9.99
C ASP A 86 1.16 20.95 -8.82
N PRO A 87 1.65 22.18 -9.07
CA PRO A 87 2.00 23.12 -8.00
C PRO A 87 0.85 23.47 -7.04
N LEU A 88 -0.40 23.33 -7.49
CA LEU A 88 -1.60 23.59 -6.70
C LEU A 88 -2.25 22.33 -6.12
N TYR A 89 -1.65 21.15 -6.36
CA TYR A 89 -2.05 19.92 -5.67
C TYR A 89 -1.90 20.09 -4.16
N GLN A 90 -2.94 19.75 -3.42
CA GLN A 90 -2.97 19.84 -1.96
C GLN A 90 -3.00 18.43 -1.37
N PRO A 91 -1.92 17.97 -0.72
CA PRO A 91 -1.82 16.59 -0.25
C PRO A 91 -2.76 16.25 0.91
N GLY A 92 -3.39 17.27 1.53
CA GLY A 92 -4.42 17.10 2.55
C GLY A 92 -5.82 16.79 2.01
N TYR A 93 -5.98 16.64 0.70
CA TYR A 93 -7.20 16.16 0.07
C TYR A 93 -6.90 15.01 -0.87
N SER A 94 -7.86 14.12 -1.05
CA SER A 94 -7.75 12.99 -1.95
C SER A 94 -7.82 13.43 -3.41
N GLN A 95 -7.27 12.59 -4.29
CA GLN A 95 -7.55 12.69 -5.71
C GLN A 95 -8.80 11.85 -5.99
N PHE A 96 -9.93 12.53 -6.16
CA PHE A 96 -11.22 11.86 -6.37
C PHE A 96 -11.71 12.08 -7.79
N CYS A 97 -12.00 11.01 -8.51
CA CYS A 97 -12.43 11.07 -9.90
C CYS A 97 -13.90 10.66 -10.06
N TYR A 98 -14.64 11.44 -10.85
CA TYR A 98 -16.04 11.21 -11.17
C TYR A 98 -16.20 10.90 -12.65
N GLU A 99 -17.01 9.89 -12.99
CA GLU A 99 -17.40 9.60 -14.36
C GLU A 99 -18.69 10.35 -14.68
N LEU A 100 -18.57 11.48 -15.38
CA LEU A 100 -19.67 12.42 -15.61
C LEU A 100 -20.11 12.42 -17.09
N PRO A 101 -21.43 12.46 -17.36
CA PRO A 101 -21.94 12.53 -18.72
C PRO A 101 -21.92 13.98 -19.25
N PHE A 102 -21.39 14.15 -20.46
CA PHE A 102 -21.44 15.42 -21.20
C PHE A 102 -22.29 15.27 -22.46
N MET A 103 -23.35 16.09 -22.58
CA MET A 103 -24.25 16.16 -23.75
C MET A 103 -24.15 17.50 -24.47
N PRO A 104 -24.36 17.55 -25.81
CA PRO A 104 -24.27 18.80 -26.55
C PRO A 104 -25.33 19.82 -26.09
N GLY A 105 -24.89 21.03 -25.77
CA GLY A 105 -25.79 22.13 -25.37
C GLY A 105 -26.41 22.00 -23.97
N GLN A 106 -26.04 20.99 -23.19
CA GLN A 106 -26.49 20.85 -21.82
C GLN A 106 -25.50 21.48 -20.83
N THR A 107 -26.02 22.17 -19.83
CA THR A 107 -25.26 22.57 -18.63
C THR A 107 -25.53 21.59 -17.51
N GLY A 108 -24.48 20.95 -17.01
CA GLY A 108 -24.52 20.11 -15.81
C GLY A 108 -24.08 20.91 -14.59
N TYR A 109 -24.76 20.71 -13.46
CA TYR A 109 -24.30 21.16 -12.14
C TYR A 109 -23.92 19.92 -11.35
N PHE A 110 -22.63 19.74 -11.12
CA PHE A 110 -22.11 18.57 -10.44
C PHE A 110 -21.59 18.95 -9.07
N ASP A 111 -22.03 18.18 -8.09
CA ASP A 111 -21.38 18.08 -6.79
C ASP A 111 -20.18 17.14 -6.97
N THR A 112 -18.96 17.64 -6.75
CA THR A 112 -17.73 16.85 -6.97
C THR A 112 -16.87 16.90 -5.72
N PRO A 113 -17.25 16.18 -4.65
CA PRO A 113 -16.53 16.23 -3.40
C PRO A 113 -15.12 15.65 -3.47
N VAL A 114 -14.26 16.10 -2.57
CA VAL A 114 -12.98 15.50 -2.22
C VAL A 114 -13.03 15.04 -0.77
N VAL A 115 -12.18 14.10 -0.42
CA VAL A 115 -12.06 13.61 0.94
C VAL A 115 -10.84 14.25 1.59
N PRO A 116 -10.94 14.85 2.78
CA PRO A 116 -9.77 15.27 3.52
C PRO A 116 -8.97 14.05 3.94
N THR A 117 -7.67 14.08 3.63
CA THR A 117 -6.74 13.00 3.97
C THR A 117 -6.07 13.21 5.32
N SER A 118 -6.30 14.37 5.92
CA SER A 118 -5.80 14.78 7.22
C SER A 118 -6.83 15.61 7.97
N ALA A 119 -6.81 15.54 9.30
CA ALA A 119 -7.68 16.35 10.14
C ALA A 119 -7.37 17.85 10.02
N PHE A 120 -8.38 18.71 10.21
CA PHE A 120 -8.19 20.15 10.33
C PHE A 120 -7.59 20.51 11.68
N SER A 121 -6.60 21.39 11.67
CA SER A 121 -6.11 22.12 12.86
C SER A 121 -6.61 23.56 12.84
N GLU A 122 -6.19 24.37 13.81
CA GLU A 122 -6.57 25.77 13.90
C GLU A 122 -6.25 26.57 12.62
N GLY A 123 -7.15 27.49 12.24
CA GLY A 123 -6.94 28.39 11.10
C GLY A 123 -7.02 27.71 9.72
N TYR A 124 -7.73 26.59 9.59
CA TYR A 124 -7.86 25.80 8.36
C TYR A 124 -6.54 25.16 7.87
N ASN A 125 -5.57 25.00 8.77
CA ASN A 125 -4.30 24.35 8.46
C ASN A 125 -4.38 22.84 8.73
N HIS A 126 -3.77 22.03 7.88
CA HIS A 126 -3.56 20.61 8.16
C HIS A 126 -2.35 20.38 9.09
N PRO A 127 -2.22 19.22 9.75
CA PRO A 127 -1.02 18.87 10.50
C PRO A 127 0.19 18.75 9.57
N ASP A 128 1.33 19.27 10.05
CA ASP A 128 2.60 19.16 9.34
C ASP A 128 3.23 17.77 9.51
N CYS A 129 3.02 16.92 8.52
CA CYS A 129 3.52 15.55 8.55
C CYS A 129 4.83 15.33 7.79
N ASN A 130 5.41 16.39 7.22
CA ASN A 130 6.71 16.30 6.59
C ASN A 130 7.79 16.07 7.65
N TYR A 131 8.86 15.36 7.29
CA TYR A 131 10.00 15.21 8.21
C TYR A 131 10.58 16.56 8.60
N PRO A 132 11.02 16.75 9.85
CA PRO A 132 11.68 17.98 10.27
C PRO A 132 12.83 18.34 9.34
N ASP A 133 13.09 19.64 9.16
CA ASP A 133 14.19 20.15 8.33
C ASP A 133 15.55 19.53 8.74
N ALA A 134 16.46 19.28 7.81
CA ALA A 134 17.76 18.61 8.03
C ALA A 134 17.68 17.14 8.49
N THR A 135 16.53 16.48 8.40
CA THR A 135 16.41 15.01 8.54
C THR A 135 16.97 14.35 7.28
N PRO A 136 18.00 13.47 7.35
CA PRO A 136 18.52 12.83 6.16
C PRO A 136 17.46 11.89 5.54
N ALA A 137 17.22 12.02 4.25
CA ALA A 137 16.36 11.11 3.51
C ALA A 137 17.01 10.73 2.18
N ILE A 138 16.70 9.53 1.69
CA ILE A 138 17.27 9.03 0.45
C ILE A 138 16.31 9.29 -0.73
N ALA A 139 16.88 9.57 -1.90
CA ALA A 139 16.21 9.40 -3.18
C ALA A 139 16.35 7.95 -3.66
N SER A 140 17.55 7.38 -3.57
CA SER A 140 17.81 6.01 -4.03
C SER A 140 19.07 5.41 -3.42
N VAL A 141 19.09 4.08 -3.31
CA VAL A 141 20.27 3.27 -3.02
C VAL A 141 20.49 2.28 -4.16
N THR A 142 21.70 2.27 -4.69
CA THR A 142 22.17 1.31 -5.70
C THR A 142 23.49 0.70 -5.25
N SER A 143 23.96 -0.33 -5.94
CA SER A 143 25.25 -0.96 -5.64
C SER A 143 26.15 -1.04 -6.86
N SER A 144 27.40 -1.43 -6.64
CA SER A 144 28.35 -1.80 -7.69
C SER A 144 27.90 -3.01 -8.52
N ASP A 145 27.01 -3.84 -7.97
CA ASP A 145 26.66 -5.13 -8.53
C ASP A 145 25.37 -5.04 -9.35
N ILE A 146 24.38 -4.29 -8.85
CA ILE A 146 23.10 -4.03 -9.54
C ILE A 146 22.57 -2.62 -9.22
N ALA A 147 21.62 -2.15 -10.05
CA ALA A 147 20.89 -0.90 -9.82
C ALA A 147 19.83 -1.02 -8.71
N GLY A 148 20.22 -1.47 -7.51
CA GLY A 148 19.36 -1.61 -6.33
C GLY A 148 20.15 -1.94 -5.05
N PRO A 149 19.49 -2.00 -3.89
CA PRO A 149 20.11 -2.20 -2.57
C PRO A 149 20.52 -3.66 -2.30
N TRP A 150 21.15 -4.30 -3.29
CA TRP A 150 21.64 -5.68 -3.19
C TRP A 150 23.11 -5.76 -3.59
N VAL A 151 23.89 -6.57 -2.88
CA VAL A 151 25.27 -6.93 -3.27
C VAL A 151 25.44 -8.43 -3.23
N SER A 152 26.27 -8.96 -4.12
CA SER A 152 26.55 -10.40 -4.22
C SER A 152 27.36 -10.94 -3.03
N ASN A 153 28.13 -10.10 -2.35
CA ASN A 153 28.85 -10.44 -1.12
C ASN A 153 29.18 -9.19 -0.29
N SER A 154 29.73 -9.39 0.91
CA SER A 154 30.30 -8.32 1.75
C SER A 154 31.79 -8.12 1.48
N GLY A 155 32.34 -6.95 1.82
CA GLY A 155 33.78 -6.68 1.74
C GLY A 155 34.21 -5.97 0.45
N THR A 156 35.53 -5.96 0.19
CA THR A 156 36.15 -5.15 -0.87
C THR A 156 35.59 -5.47 -2.25
N GLY A 157 35.09 -4.44 -2.95
CA GLY A 157 34.51 -4.55 -4.29
C GLY A 157 32.98 -4.45 -4.33
N HIS A 158 32.31 -4.50 -3.17
CA HIS A 158 30.85 -4.39 -3.06
C HIS A 158 30.47 -3.09 -2.35
N THR A 159 30.14 -2.07 -3.13
CA THR A 159 29.88 -0.71 -2.64
C THR A 159 28.43 -0.31 -2.84
N LEU A 160 27.86 0.39 -1.88
CA LEU A 160 26.58 1.09 -2.02
C LEU A 160 26.83 2.53 -2.46
N THR A 161 25.93 3.04 -3.30
CA THR A 161 25.80 4.45 -3.65
C THR A 161 24.42 4.92 -3.18
N ILE A 162 24.42 5.77 -2.16
CA ILE A 162 23.25 6.32 -1.50
C ILE A 162 23.09 7.76 -1.97
N THR A 163 21.99 8.08 -2.64
CA THR A 163 21.70 9.42 -3.16
C THR A 163 20.68 10.10 -2.26
N ALA A 164 20.92 11.34 -1.85
CA ALA A 164 20.03 12.09 -0.98
C ALA A 164 18.77 12.56 -1.71
N LEU A 165 17.68 12.75 -0.95
CA LEU A 165 16.44 13.33 -1.47
C LEU A 165 16.59 14.83 -1.81
N GLY A 166 17.50 15.52 -1.12
CA GLY A 166 17.82 16.93 -1.34
C GLY A 166 16.75 17.89 -0.82
N ASN A 167 16.69 19.08 -1.38
CA ASN A 167 15.73 20.10 -0.99
C ASN A 167 14.31 19.76 -1.47
N LYS A 168 13.32 19.94 -0.59
CA LYS A 168 11.90 19.79 -0.90
C LYS A 168 11.12 20.97 -0.36
N ASP A 169 10.26 21.53 -1.20
CA ASP A 169 9.31 22.55 -0.77
C ASP A 169 8.10 21.87 -0.14
N VAL A 170 7.80 22.25 1.09
CA VAL A 170 6.68 21.71 1.88
C VAL A 170 5.73 22.85 2.28
N ASP A 171 4.49 22.51 2.60
CA ASP A 171 3.51 23.49 3.09
C ASP A 171 4.02 24.27 4.30
N SER A 172 3.83 25.59 4.24
CA SER A 172 4.18 26.51 5.31
C SER A 172 2.97 26.74 6.20
N TYR A 173 2.91 26.03 7.32
CA TYR A 173 1.84 26.18 8.30
C TYR A 173 1.92 27.48 9.12
N GLY A 174 3.00 28.24 8.95
CA GLY A 174 3.10 29.62 9.44
C GLY A 174 2.55 30.65 8.44
N TYR A 175 2.11 30.25 7.24
CA TYR A 175 1.61 31.20 6.25
C TYR A 175 0.39 31.96 6.77
N SER A 176 0.46 33.30 6.73
CA SER A 176 -0.57 34.23 7.25
C SER A 176 -1.16 35.10 6.13
N GLY A 177 -1.03 34.68 4.88
CA GLY A 177 -1.58 35.37 3.72
C GLY A 177 -0.58 36.26 2.96
N PRO A 178 -0.91 36.61 1.70
CA PRO A 178 0.02 37.27 0.79
C PRO A 178 0.27 38.75 1.13
N SER A 179 -0.56 39.33 2.01
CA SER A 179 -0.40 40.69 2.54
C SER A 179 0.67 40.79 3.64
N THR A 180 1.14 39.65 4.17
CA THR A 180 2.22 39.64 5.15
C THR A 180 3.56 40.00 4.48
N THR A 181 4.39 40.78 5.14
CA THR A 181 5.68 41.26 4.58
C THR A 181 6.91 40.56 5.14
N VAL A 182 6.74 39.72 6.16
CA VAL A 182 7.82 39.05 6.89
C VAL A 182 7.83 37.56 6.54
N ALA A 183 8.98 37.04 6.09
CA ALA A 183 9.19 35.60 5.89
C ALA A 183 9.38 34.86 7.24
N PRO A 184 8.92 33.60 7.37
CA PRO A 184 8.26 32.77 6.35
C PRO A 184 6.74 32.96 6.28
N PHE A 185 6.15 33.87 7.05
CA PHE A 185 4.69 34.06 7.14
C PHE A 185 4.05 34.56 5.83
N ASN A 186 4.83 35.07 4.90
CA ASN A 186 4.39 35.48 3.56
C ASN A 186 4.66 34.44 2.46
N GLN A 187 5.14 33.24 2.82
CA GLN A 187 5.46 32.16 1.89
C GLN A 187 4.51 30.98 2.12
N GLN A 188 3.81 30.53 1.09
CA GLN A 188 2.92 29.35 1.15
C GLN A 188 3.71 28.04 1.31
N LYS A 189 4.96 28.02 0.83
CA LYS A 189 5.87 26.88 0.95
C LYS A 189 7.17 27.31 1.61
N VAL A 190 7.75 26.41 2.40
CA VAL A 190 9.10 26.54 2.94
C VAL A 190 9.95 25.38 2.46
N THR A 191 11.22 25.64 2.15
CA THR A 191 12.15 24.59 1.74
C THR A 191 12.68 23.85 2.95
N ARG A 192 12.57 22.52 2.94
CA ARG A 192 13.27 21.61 3.85
C ARG A 192 14.40 20.93 3.14
N HIS A 193 15.54 20.87 3.81
CA HIS A 193 16.74 20.23 3.34
C HIS A 193 16.79 18.79 3.86
N TYR A 194 16.67 17.81 2.95
CA TYR A 194 16.80 16.38 3.25
C TYR A 194 18.11 15.80 2.69
N GLY A 195 19.13 16.64 2.56
CA GLY A 195 20.50 16.23 2.26
C GLY A 195 21.18 15.57 3.47
N PHE A 196 22.38 15.05 3.23
CA PHE A 196 23.20 14.44 4.28
C PHE A 196 24.04 15.46 5.04
N GLY A 197 24.11 16.70 4.57
CA GLY A 197 24.91 17.77 5.16
C GLY A 197 26.40 17.41 5.25
N SER A 198 27.08 17.99 6.22
CA SER A 198 28.48 17.67 6.52
C SER A 198 28.60 16.27 7.15
N GLN A 199 29.70 15.59 6.84
CA GLN A 199 30.06 14.32 7.48
C GLN A 199 30.20 14.49 9.00
N PRO A 200 29.64 13.58 9.82
CA PRO A 200 29.84 13.58 11.26
C PRO A 200 31.33 13.52 11.64
N THR A 201 31.78 14.41 12.53
CA THR A 201 33.16 14.43 13.05
C THR A 201 33.34 13.67 14.36
N ASP A 202 32.24 13.39 15.06
CA ASP A 202 32.19 12.66 16.33
C ASP A 202 31.25 11.46 16.23
N CYS A 203 31.44 10.47 17.10
CA CYS A 203 30.61 9.27 17.16
C CYS A 203 29.48 9.55 18.15
N HIS A 204 28.23 9.67 17.67
CA HIS A 204 27.11 9.81 18.58
C HIS A 204 26.97 8.54 19.45
N SER A 205 26.57 8.72 20.71
CA SER A 205 26.52 7.64 21.70
C SER A 205 25.68 6.46 21.23
N GLY A 206 26.25 5.24 21.23
CA GLY A 206 25.58 4.01 20.79
C GLY A 206 26.23 3.32 19.57
N VAL A 207 27.20 3.97 18.93
CA VAL A 207 27.95 3.46 17.77
C VAL A 207 29.45 3.68 18.03
N GLY A 208 30.27 2.63 18.02
CA GLY A 208 31.67 2.66 18.51
C GLY A 208 32.63 3.63 17.78
N ASN A 209 33.93 3.58 18.14
CA ASN A 209 34.99 4.58 17.85
C ASN A 209 35.40 4.82 16.36
N ALA A 210 34.57 4.50 15.36
CA ALA A 210 34.80 4.80 13.96
C ALA A 210 33.58 5.55 13.38
N CYS A 211 33.67 6.88 13.26
CA CYS A 211 32.55 7.75 12.87
C CYS A 211 32.65 8.09 11.37
N PRO A 212 31.80 7.47 10.52
CA PRO A 212 30.63 8.21 10.06
C PRO A 212 29.39 7.31 10.03
N GLU A 213 28.25 7.90 10.32
CA GLU A 213 27.08 7.21 10.86
C GLU A 213 26.15 6.62 9.80
N VAL A 214 26.76 6.02 8.78
CA VAL A 214 26.11 5.16 7.81
C VAL A 214 26.41 3.71 8.15
N ALA A 215 25.37 2.97 8.53
CA ALA A 215 25.50 1.61 9.05
C ALA A 215 24.36 0.71 8.60
N LEU A 216 24.61 -0.59 8.61
CA LEU A 216 23.59 -1.62 8.50
C LEU A 216 23.26 -2.16 9.88
N PHE A 217 21.99 -2.08 10.28
CA PHE A 217 21.48 -2.66 11.50
C PHE A 217 20.95 -4.07 11.20
N GLY A 218 21.59 -5.07 11.80
CA GLY A 218 21.14 -6.45 11.69
C GLY A 218 19.93 -6.73 12.57
N SER A 219 19.30 -7.89 12.36
CA SER A 219 18.23 -8.41 13.25
C SER A 219 18.68 -8.63 14.71
N ASP A 220 19.98 -8.57 14.98
CA ASP A 220 20.58 -8.62 16.31
C ASP A 220 20.65 -7.25 17.01
N GLY A 221 20.19 -6.19 16.35
CA GLY A 221 20.19 -4.82 16.89
C GLY A 221 21.57 -4.16 16.89
N ILE A 222 22.58 -4.78 16.27
CA ILE A 222 23.95 -4.26 16.24
C ILE A 222 24.18 -3.46 14.95
N ALA A 223 24.63 -2.21 15.10
CA ALA A 223 25.04 -1.35 14.00
C ALA A 223 26.40 -1.79 13.43
N ARG A 224 26.48 -1.93 12.10
CA ARG A 224 27.73 -2.24 11.39
C ARG A 224 28.02 -1.11 10.40
N PRO A 225 28.97 -0.21 10.69
CA PRO A 225 29.30 0.89 9.81
C PRO A 225 29.80 0.41 8.44
N LEU A 226 29.45 1.12 7.37
CA LEU A 226 30.12 0.93 6.08
C LEU A 226 31.60 1.35 6.20
N THR A 227 32.44 0.77 5.34
CA THR A 227 33.88 1.09 5.29
C THR A 227 34.22 1.87 4.02
N ASN A 228 35.37 2.53 3.97
CA ASN A 228 35.80 3.36 2.83
C ASN A 228 34.76 4.42 2.41
N VAL A 229 34.09 5.02 3.39
CA VAL A 229 32.97 5.94 3.14
C VAL A 229 33.47 7.24 2.49
N GLN A 230 32.85 7.62 1.37
CA GLN A 230 32.94 8.97 0.82
C GLN A 230 31.62 9.68 1.08
N TRP A 231 31.68 10.87 1.66
CA TRP A 231 30.51 11.62 2.09
C TRP A 231 30.43 12.97 1.40
N SER A 232 29.23 13.31 0.94
CA SER A 232 28.84 14.63 0.52
C SER A 232 27.38 14.85 0.89
N ASP A 233 26.91 16.08 0.77
CA ASP A 233 25.51 16.42 1.03
C ASP A 233 24.52 15.65 0.15
N THR A 234 24.89 15.35 -1.09
CA THR A 234 24.01 14.73 -2.08
C THR A 234 24.23 13.23 -2.25
N THR A 235 25.39 12.71 -1.84
CA THR A 235 25.76 11.31 -2.08
C THR A 235 26.69 10.78 -1.00
N ILE A 236 26.40 9.56 -0.54
CA ILE A 236 27.29 8.75 0.27
C ILE A 236 27.64 7.49 -0.51
N THR A 237 28.92 7.14 -0.57
CA THR A 237 29.35 5.82 -1.05
C THR A 237 30.10 5.09 0.05
N GLY A 238 30.01 3.76 0.08
CA GLY A 238 30.72 2.98 1.08
C GLY A 238 30.69 1.48 0.77
N THR A 239 31.70 0.77 1.26
CA THR A 239 31.82 -0.68 1.16
C THR A 239 30.97 -1.37 2.22
N VAL A 240 30.19 -2.37 1.80
CA VAL A 240 29.28 -3.13 2.68
C VAL A 240 30.08 -3.92 3.73
N PRO A 241 29.74 -3.80 5.03
CA PRO A 241 30.49 -4.44 6.10
C PRO A 241 30.27 -5.95 6.16
N THR A 242 31.24 -6.66 6.72
CA THR A 242 31.11 -8.07 7.08
C THR A 242 30.32 -8.27 8.37
N GLY A 243 29.80 -9.48 8.59
CA GLY A 243 29.22 -9.86 9.88
C GLY A 243 27.75 -9.48 10.07
N VAL A 244 27.08 -8.92 9.06
CA VAL A 244 25.61 -8.73 9.02
C VAL A 244 24.93 -10.09 9.20
N PRO A 245 23.92 -10.24 10.07
CA PRO A 245 23.26 -11.52 10.31
C PRO A 245 22.48 -12.02 9.09
N THR A 246 22.19 -13.32 9.06
CA THR A 246 21.33 -13.91 8.03
C THR A 246 19.92 -13.33 8.10
N CYS A 247 19.26 -13.15 6.95
CA CYS A 247 17.85 -12.76 6.90
C CYS A 247 16.99 -13.76 7.71
N ALA A 248 15.93 -13.26 8.36
CA ALA A 248 15.10 -14.04 9.27
C ALA A 248 14.50 -15.30 8.62
N VAL A 249 14.07 -15.17 7.36
CA VAL A 249 13.63 -16.28 6.51
C VAL A 249 14.57 -16.36 5.31
N GLN A 250 15.05 -17.57 5.01
CA GLN A 250 15.88 -17.84 3.84
C GLN A 250 14.99 -18.38 2.70
N GLN A 251 15.31 -18.00 1.46
CA GLN A 251 14.61 -18.56 0.31
C GLN A 251 14.92 -20.05 0.17
N GLN A 252 13.91 -20.84 -0.19
CA GLN A 252 14.06 -22.26 -0.42
C GLN A 252 14.99 -22.55 -1.60
N THR A 253 15.85 -23.56 -1.45
CA THR A 253 16.83 -23.95 -2.48
C THR A 253 16.18 -24.38 -3.80
N GLN A 254 14.98 -24.97 -3.76
CA GLN A 254 14.22 -25.36 -4.96
C GLN A 254 13.88 -24.17 -5.88
N TYR A 255 13.86 -22.95 -5.34
CA TYR A 255 13.59 -21.73 -6.10
C TYR A 255 14.85 -21.01 -6.56
N GLY A 256 16.04 -21.45 -6.12
CA GLY A 256 17.32 -20.80 -6.39
C GLY A 256 17.94 -20.14 -5.15
N GLY A 257 17.27 -20.25 -3.99
CA GLY A 257 17.71 -19.64 -2.75
C GLY A 257 19.09 -20.11 -2.28
N SER A 258 19.89 -19.15 -1.83
CA SER A 258 21.15 -19.37 -1.12
C SER A 258 21.20 -18.45 0.11
N THR A 259 22.25 -18.56 0.92
CA THR A 259 22.33 -17.78 2.17
C THR A 259 22.37 -16.28 1.89
N ALA A 260 21.32 -15.58 2.31
CA ALA A 260 21.19 -14.14 2.28
C ALA A 260 21.35 -13.54 3.69
N ARG A 261 22.01 -12.39 3.76
CA ARG A 261 22.14 -11.56 4.97
C ARG A 261 21.41 -10.25 4.74
N CYS A 262 20.73 -9.76 5.77
CA CYS A 262 19.88 -8.58 5.67
C CYS A 262 20.23 -7.59 6.78
N GLY A 263 20.30 -6.31 6.43
CA GLY A 263 20.46 -5.23 7.41
C GLY A 263 19.73 -3.97 6.96
N GLU A 264 19.09 -3.31 7.91
CA GLU A 264 18.42 -2.04 7.69
C GLU A 264 19.45 -0.91 7.55
N LEU A 265 19.38 -0.13 6.49
CA LEU A 265 20.28 1.01 6.32
C LEU A 265 19.85 2.13 7.27
N PHE A 266 20.82 2.77 7.92
CA PHE A 266 20.58 3.97 8.71
C PHE A 266 21.65 5.01 8.41
N ILE A 267 21.22 6.26 8.39
CA ILE A 267 22.06 7.44 8.18
C ILE A 267 21.85 8.34 9.38
N THR A 268 22.91 8.67 10.11
CA THR A 268 22.90 9.79 11.07
C THR A 268 23.81 10.89 10.55
N THR A 269 23.34 12.14 10.64
CA THR A 269 24.05 13.33 10.14
C THR A 269 24.75 14.06 11.27
N ALA A 270 25.66 14.98 10.95
CA ALA A 270 26.49 15.68 11.95
C ALA A 270 25.69 16.49 13.00
N ASN A 271 24.42 16.79 12.72
CA ASN A 271 23.49 17.43 13.65
C ASN A 271 22.74 16.43 14.57
N GLY A 272 23.10 15.13 14.53
CA GLY A 272 22.49 14.04 15.30
C GLY A 272 21.14 13.55 14.77
N LYS A 273 20.66 14.04 13.62
CA LYS A 273 19.40 13.60 13.02
C LYS A 273 19.57 12.27 12.29
N GLN A 274 18.57 11.41 12.39
CA GLN A 274 18.57 10.07 11.81
C GLN A 274 17.54 9.95 10.70
N SER A 275 17.85 9.12 9.71
CA SER A 275 16.91 8.76 8.66
C SER A 275 15.73 7.98 9.23
N ILE A 276 14.52 8.27 8.75
CA ILE A 276 13.29 7.59 9.15
C ILE A 276 13.06 6.38 8.24
N ASP A 277 12.92 6.63 6.93
CA ASP A 277 12.88 5.62 5.88
C ASP A 277 14.21 5.56 5.11
N THR A 278 14.69 4.35 4.83
CA THR A 278 15.73 4.13 3.82
C THR A 278 15.42 2.91 2.94
N VAL A 279 16.15 1.80 3.08
CA VAL A 279 15.98 0.52 2.40
C VAL A 279 16.62 -0.59 3.24
N THR A 280 16.06 -1.80 3.16
CA THR A 280 16.78 -3.00 3.59
C THR A 280 17.89 -3.34 2.60
N VAL A 281 19.12 -3.60 3.05
CA VAL A 281 20.21 -4.07 2.17
C VAL A 281 20.33 -5.58 2.25
N THR A 282 20.23 -6.24 1.10
CA THR A 282 20.43 -7.69 0.96
C THR A 282 21.85 -8.01 0.49
N ILE A 283 22.51 -8.96 1.15
CA ILE A 283 23.89 -9.38 0.87
C ILE A 283 23.91 -10.89 0.59
N GLY A 284 24.34 -11.28 -0.61
CA GLY A 284 24.30 -12.66 -1.08
C GLY A 284 22.88 -13.10 -1.45
N GLY A 285 22.59 -14.39 -1.34
CA GLY A 285 21.31 -14.93 -1.79
C GLY A 285 21.20 -15.05 -3.32
N GLN A 286 19.98 -15.28 -3.79
CA GLN A 286 19.67 -15.26 -5.22
C GLN A 286 19.73 -13.82 -5.75
N THR A 287 20.32 -13.62 -6.93
CA THR A 287 20.35 -12.30 -7.58
C THR A 287 18.92 -11.81 -7.84
N PRO A 288 18.59 -10.57 -7.44
CA PRO A 288 17.27 -10.00 -7.67
C PRO A 288 16.92 -9.85 -9.15
N THR A 289 15.62 -9.88 -9.45
CA THR A 289 15.10 -9.47 -10.76
C THR A 289 14.94 -7.96 -10.77
N LEU A 290 15.67 -7.28 -11.67
CA LEU A 290 15.43 -5.86 -11.93
C LEU A 290 14.27 -5.72 -12.91
N LEU A 291 13.25 -4.93 -12.54
CA LEU A 291 12.11 -4.68 -13.42
C LEU A 291 12.57 -4.02 -14.73
N ALA A 292 12.21 -4.62 -15.87
CA ALA A 292 12.60 -4.09 -17.17
C ALA A 292 11.78 -2.85 -17.55
N THR A 293 12.33 -1.99 -18.41
CA THR A 293 11.59 -0.82 -18.93
C THR A 293 10.31 -1.25 -19.63
N GLY A 294 9.17 -0.69 -19.21
CA GLY A 294 7.85 -1.00 -19.76
C GLY A 294 7.22 -2.30 -19.23
N GLN A 295 7.91 -3.06 -18.38
CA GLN A 295 7.33 -4.18 -17.67
C GLN A 295 6.48 -3.68 -16.49
N THR A 296 5.31 -4.27 -16.29
CA THR A 296 4.46 -3.99 -15.13
C THR A 296 4.98 -4.73 -13.89
N ILE A 297 4.85 -4.11 -12.72
CA ILE A 297 5.22 -4.76 -11.44
C ILE A 297 4.40 -6.04 -11.26
N GLN A 298 3.10 -6.02 -11.57
CA GLN A 298 2.25 -7.20 -11.44
C GLN A 298 2.77 -8.38 -12.26
N SER A 299 3.22 -8.15 -13.50
CA SER A 299 3.76 -9.24 -14.34
C SER A 299 5.05 -9.85 -13.77
N ALA A 300 5.87 -9.05 -13.09
CA ALA A 300 7.08 -9.52 -12.41
C ALA A 300 6.71 -10.36 -11.18
N ILE A 301 5.73 -9.91 -10.38
CA ILE A 301 5.19 -10.69 -9.27
C ILE A 301 4.66 -12.03 -9.78
N ASP A 302 3.84 -12.04 -10.84
CA ASP A 302 3.24 -13.25 -11.36
C ASP A 302 4.29 -14.25 -11.88
N SER A 303 5.39 -13.76 -12.45
CA SER A 303 6.50 -14.59 -12.97
C SER A 303 7.49 -15.05 -11.90
N ALA A 304 7.57 -14.35 -10.77
CA ALA A 304 8.53 -14.63 -9.71
C ALA A 304 8.31 -16.01 -9.06
N LYS A 305 9.37 -16.61 -8.54
CA LYS A 305 9.27 -17.77 -7.64
C LYS A 305 9.13 -17.27 -6.21
N PRO A 306 8.55 -18.08 -5.30
CA PRO A 306 8.51 -17.75 -3.88
C PRO A 306 9.91 -17.39 -3.33
N GLY A 307 9.99 -16.25 -2.65
CA GLY A 307 11.21 -15.68 -2.05
C GLY A 307 12.08 -14.82 -2.98
N ASP A 308 11.75 -14.74 -4.27
CA ASP A 308 12.47 -13.89 -5.21
C ASP A 308 12.36 -12.41 -4.79
N GLU A 309 13.43 -11.67 -5.05
CA GLU A 309 13.49 -10.22 -4.86
C GLU A 309 13.30 -9.53 -6.20
N ILE A 310 12.41 -8.54 -6.22
CA ILE A 310 12.08 -7.73 -7.38
C ILE A 310 12.47 -6.29 -7.05
N ILE A 311 13.48 -5.78 -7.75
CA ILE A 311 13.88 -4.38 -7.64
C ILE A 311 13.03 -3.54 -8.59
N VAL A 312 12.32 -2.57 -8.03
CA VAL A 312 11.54 -1.56 -8.75
C VAL A 312 12.43 -0.32 -8.96
N PRO A 313 12.82 -0.02 -10.20
CA PRO A 313 13.59 1.18 -10.52
C PRO A 313 12.81 2.48 -10.22
N PRO A 314 13.48 3.64 -10.18
CA PRO A 314 12.81 4.93 -10.11
C PRO A 314 11.75 5.10 -11.20
N GLY A 315 10.56 5.53 -10.81
CA GLY A 315 9.42 5.71 -11.70
C GLY A 315 8.10 5.83 -10.94
N VAL A 316 7.06 6.27 -11.66
CA VAL A 316 5.67 6.21 -11.20
C VAL A 316 4.96 5.09 -11.95
N TYR A 317 4.56 4.07 -11.21
CA TYR A 317 3.90 2.86 -11.71
C TYR A 317 2.42 2.95 -11.39
N ASN A 318 1.60 3.14 -12.41
CA ASN A 318 0.15 3.32 -12.25
C ASN A 318 -0.56 1.95 -12.20
N GLU A 319 -0.37 1.22 -11.11
CA GLU A 319 -0.82 -0.17 -10.92
C GLU A 319 -1.45 -0.37 -9.54
N ILE A 320 -2.30 -1.38 -9.44
CA ILE A 320 -2.86 -1.91 -8.19
C ILE A 320 -2.38 -3.36 -8.12
N LEU A 321 -1.66 -3.72 -7.06
CA LEU A 321 -0.88 -4.95 -7.02
C LEU A 321 -1.54 -6.06 -6.19
N LEU A 322 -1.36 -7.30 -6.66
CA LEU A 322 -1.68 -8.54 -5.97
C LEU A 322 -0.40 -9.34 -5.72
N MET A 323 0.06 -9.31 -4.47
CA MET A 323 1.12 -10.17 -3.97
C MET A 323 0.49 -11.47 -3.45
N TRP A 324 0.23 -12.41 -4.36
CA TRP A 324 -0.43 -13.69 -4.04
C TRP A 324 0.53 -14.80 -3.59
N LYS A 325 1.83 -14.51 -3.47
CA LYS A 325 2.89 -15.42 -3.02
C LYS A 325 4.00 -14.63 -2.34
N PRO A 326 4.81 -15.22 -1.46
CA PRO A 326 5.86 -14.50 -0.76
C PRO A 326 6.93 -14.06 -1.76
N VAL A 327 7.08 -12.75 -1.94
CA VAL A 327 8.16 -12.12 -2.72
C VAL A 327 8.68 -10.92 -1.93
N ARG A 328 9.92 -10.52 -2.22
CA ARG A 328 10.51 -9.28 -1.70
C ARG A 328 10.38 -8.21 -2.77
N LEU A 329 9.34 -7.39 -2.69
CA LEU A 329 9.14 -6.26 -3.58
C LEU A 329 9.88 -5.05 -2.99
N GLN A 330 10.88 -4.55 -3.70
CA GLN A 330 11.75 -3.53 -3.17
C GLN A 330 11.99 -2.38 -4.15
N GLY A 331 11.64 -1.16 -3.74
CA GLY A 331 12.04 0.04 -4.44
C GLY A 331 13.47 0.44 -4.09
N VAL A 332 14.13 1.19 -4.98
CA VAL A 332 15.46 1.74 -4.67
C VAL A 332 15.42 2.85 -3.62
N GLY A 333 14.23 3.35 -3.30
CA GLY A 333 13.95 4.41 -2.34
C GLY A 333 12.52 4.92 -2.50
N ALA A 334 11.81 5.11 -1.38
CA ALA A 334 10.35 5.33 -1.39
C ALA A 334 9.91 6.63 -2.09
N ALA A 335 10.79 7.63 -2.13
CA ALA A 335 10.53 8.88 -2.84
C ALA A 335 10.71 8.78 -4.37
N SER A 336 11.30 7.70 -4.87
CA SER A 336 11.64 7.54 -6.29
C SER A 336 10.89 6.38 -6.96
N SER A 337 10.56 5.33 -6.21
CA SER A 337 9.86 4.14 -6.72
C SER A 337 8.42 4.18 -6.22
N ILE A 338 7.52 4.79 -7.01
CA ILE A 338 6.16 5.17 -6.56
C ILE A 338 5.13 4.29 -7.26
N ILE A 339 4.32 3.59 -6.49
CA ILE A 339 3.08 2.93 -6.92
C ILE A 339 1.94 3.95 -6.75
N ASN A 340 1.33 4.32 -7.87
CA ASN A 340 0.14 5.16 -7.93
C ASN A 340 -1.07 4.26 -8.20
N ALA A 341 -1.82 3.95 -7.15
CA ALA A 341 -2.92 3.01 -7.13
C ALA A 341 -4.25 3.60 -7.65
N ASN A 342 -4.17 4.58 -8.56
CA ASN A 342 -5.37 5.18 -9.16
C ASN A 342 -6.14 4.12 -9.95
N ALA A 343 -7.34 3.81 -9.46
CA ALA A 343 -8.26 2.87 -10.06
C ALA A 343 -9.02 3.44 -11.26
N HIS A 344 -8.98 4.76 -11.49
CA HIS A 344 -9.77 5.40 -12.54
C HIS A 344 -9.04 5.48 -13.89
N PRO A 345 -9.79 5.37 -15.00
CA PRO A 345 -11.22 5.07 -15.08
C PRO A 345 -11.53 3.63 -14.63
N ALA A 346 -12.62 3.43 -13.89
CA ALA A 346 -12.89 2.17 -13.19
C ALA A 346 -13.12 1.00 -14.16
N GLY A 347 -13.69 1.29 -15.33
CA GLY A 347 -13.90 0.33 -16.43
C GLY A 347 -12.69 0.09 -17.34
N THR A 348 -11.50 0.59 -16.99
CA THR A 348 -10.26 0.23 -17.69
C THR A 348 -9.63 -1.04 -17.12
N ALA A 349 -8.66 -1.59 -17.85
CA ALA A 349 -8.04 -2.89 -17.58
C ALA A 349 -7.47 -3.08 -16.16
N LYS A 350 -7.33 -2.05 -15.30
CA LYS A 350 -6.68 -2.19 -13.99
C LYS A 350 -7.53 -2.94 -12.97
N MET A 351 -8.67 -2.36 -12.56
CA MET A 351 -9.55 -2.99 -11.57
C MET A 351 -10.13 -4.31 -12.08
N ASP A 352 -10.53 -4.36 -13.35
CA ASP A 352 -11.02 -5.60 -13.96
C ASP A 352 -9.95 -6.70 -14.00
N THR A 353 -8.70 -6.38 -14.32
CA THR A 353 -7.61 -7.39 -14.27
C THR A 353 -7.35 -7.84 -12.84
N TRP A 354 -7.34 -6.91 -11.89
CA TRP A 354 -7.18 -7.20 -10.48
C TRP A 354 -8.28 -8.15 -9.98
N ARG A 355 -9.57 -7.83 -10.22
CA ARG A 355 -10.72 -8.66 -9.84
C ARG A 355 -10.66 -10.06 -10.43
N ARG A 356 -10.35 -10.18 -11.73
CA ARG A 356 -10.17 -11.47 -12.40
C ARG A 356 -9.08 -12.30 -11.73
N GLN A 357 -7.93 -11.68 -11.42
CA GLN A 357 -6.83 -12.37 -10.77
C GLN A 357 -7.18 -12.79 -9.34
N VAL A 358 -7.91 -11.96 -8.57
CA VAL A 358 -8.46 -12.31 -7.26
C VAL A 358 -9.32 -13.57 -7.36
N LEU A 359 -10.28 -13.62 -8.29
CA LEU A 359 -11.10 -14.82 -8.51
C LEU A 359 -10.23 -16.05 -8.79
N CYS A 360 -9.24 -15.94 -9.67
CA CYS A 360 -8.32 -17.03 -10.00
C CYS A 360 -7.58 -17.56 -8.76
N VAL A 361 -6.98 -16.67 -7.95
CA VAL A 361 -6.18 -17.10 -6.79
C VAL A 361 -7.02 -17.74 -5.69
N PHE A 362 -8.27 -17.28 -5.52
CA PHE A 362 -9.25 -17.90 -4.62
C PHE A 362 -9.95 -19.13 -5.22
N GLY A 363 -9.62 -19.54 -6.45
CA GLY A 363 -10.16 -20.75 -7.08
C GLY A 363 -11.60 -20.60 -7.62
N LEU A 364 -12.03 -19.37 -7.90
CA LEU A 364 -13.33 -19.03 -8.45
C LEU A 364 -13.23 -18.72 -9.96
N ALA A 365 -14.29 -19.05 -10.70
CA ALA A 365 -14.47 -18.67 -12.09
C ALA A 365 -14.99 -17.24 -12.21
N LEU A 366 -14.97 -16.68 -13.42
CA LEU A 366 -15.43 -15.30 -13.70
C LEU A 366 -16.90 -15.03 -13.33
N ASN A 367 -17.70 -16.07 -13.13
CA ASN A 367 -19.09 -15.99 -12.66
C ASN A 367 -19.21 -16.00 -11.12
N GLY A 368 -18.10 -15.97 -10.38
CA GLY A 368 -18.05 -15.97 -8.92
C GLY A 368 -18.28 -17.34 -8.26
N THR A 369 -18.28 -18.44 -9.02
CA THR A 369 -18.49 -19.80 -8.49
C THR A 369 -17.23 -20.64 -8.58
N PRO A 370 -17.02 -21.64 -7.70
CA PRO A 370 -15.79 -22.44 -7.69
C PRO A 370 -15.47 -23.10 -9.03
N ILE A 371 -14.20 -23.06 -9.43
CA ILE A 371 -13.71 -23.72 -10.65
C ILE A 371 -13.85 -25.24 -10.47
N SER A 372 -14.46 -25.90 -11.45
CA SER A 372 -14.66 -27.35 -11.46
C SER A 372 -14.63 -27.91 -12.88
N GLY A 373 -14.69 -29.23 -13.03
CA GLY A 373 -14.73 -29.87 -14.35
C GLY A 373 -15.91 -29.43 -15.22
N SER A 374 -17.00 -28.94 -14.62
CA SER A 374 -18.19 -28.40 -15.31
C SER A 374 -18.26 -26.87 -15.31
N ASN A 375 -17.33 -26.19 -14.65
CA ASN A 375 -17.28 -24.74 -14.51
C ASN A 375 -15.85 -24.25 -14.70
N SER A 376 -15.46 -24.01 -15.95
CA SER A 376 -14.16 -23.45 -16.30
C SER A 376 -14.00 -22.03 -15.78
N TYR A 377 -12.76 -21.63 -15.46
CA TYR A 377 -12.45 -20.26 -15.03
C TYR A 377 -13.06 -19.19 -15.95
N ASP A 378 -12.84 -19.33 -17.26
CA ASP A 378 -13.44 -18.49 -18.30
C ASP A 378 -13.98 -19.38 -19.43
N PRO A 379 -15.31 -19.52 -19.58
CA PRO A 379 -15.92 -20.29 -20.66
C PRO A 379 -15.56 -19.81 -22.07
N SER A 380 -15.16 -18.55 -22.22
CA SER A 380 -14.76 -17.95 -23.50
C SER A 380 -13.29 -18.23 -23.87
N ASN A 381 -12.47 -18.70 -22.91
CA ASN A 381 -11.02 -18.85 -23.03
C ASN A 381 -10.27 -17.55 -23.40
N THR A 382 -10.84 -16.39 -23.08
CA THR A 382 -10.19 -15.09 -23.29
C THR A 382 -9.12 -14.84 -22.24
N PHE A 383 -9.40 -15.26 -21.00
CA PHE A 383 -8.53 -15.07 -19.85
C PHE A 383 -8.05 -16.42 -19.30
N THR A 384 -6.82 -16.46 -18.79
CA THR A 384 -6.21 -17.68 -18.25
C THR A 384 -6.03 -17.57 -16.74
N CYS A 385 -6.43 -18.61 -16.01
CA CYS A 385 -6.01 -18.84 -14.64
C CYS A 385 -5.00 -19.98 -14.63
N THR A 386 -3.74 -19.69 -14.33
CA THR A 386 -2.68 -20.71 -14.37
C THR A 386 -2.88 -21.70 -13.23
N SER A 387 -2.46 -22.96 -13.40
CA SER A 387 -2.53 -23.96 -12.34
C SER A 387 -1.68 -23.61 -11.11
N ALA A 388 -0.72 -22.69 -11.25
CA ALA A 388 0.09 -22.19 -10.13
C ALA A 388 -0.66 -21.14 -9.30
N MET A 389 -1.55 -20.36 -9.93
CA MET A 389 -2.40 -19.38 -9.26
C MET A 389 -3.70 -20.00 -8.77
N GLN A 390 -4.28 -20.95 -9.50
CA GLN A 390 -5.59 -21.51 -9.19
C GLN A 390 -5.63 -22.04 -7.76
N PHE A 391 -6.48 -21.43 -6.92
CA PHE A 391 -6.66 -21.82 -5.51
C PHE A 391 -5.36 -21.80 -4.69
N SER A 392 -4.46 -20.87 -5.03
CA SER A 392 -3.18 -20.68 -4.35
C SER A 392 -3.31 -19.94 -3.02
N VAL A 393 -4.41 -19.21 -2.79
CA VAL A 393 -4.66 -18.48 -1.53
C VAL A 393 -5.88 -19.03 -0.82
N ASP A 394 -5.95 -18.82 0.48
CA ASP A 394 -7.08 -19.24 1.31
C ASP A 394 -7.80 -18.03 1.89
N ARG A 395 -9.12 -18.13 1.97
CA ARG A 395 -9.95 -17.24 2.80
C ARG A 395 -9.62 -17.39 4.28
N LEU A 396 -10.15 -16.52 5.12
CA LEU A 396 -10.18 -16.69 6.56
C LEU A 396 -11.42 -17.51 6.98
N PRO A 397 -11.40 -18.19 8.15
CA PRO A 397 -12.57 -18.87 8.67
C PRO A 397 -13.76 -17.90 8.78
N LEU A 398 -14.96 -18.34 8.39
CA LEU A 398 -16.20 -17.55 8.32
C LEU A 398 -16.26 -16.46 7.24
N GLU A 399 -15.17 -16.14 6.55
CA GLU A 399 -15.18 -15.20 5.43
C GLU A 399 -15.97 -15.80 4.25
N ALA A 400 -17.00 -15.09 3.78
CA ALA A 400 -17.79 -15.54 2.64
C ALA A 400 -17.10 -15.20 1.32
N THR A 401 -16.74 -16.24 0.56
CA THR A 401 -16.09 -16.05 -0.76
C THR A 401 -16.96 -16.39 -1.97
N VAL A 402 -18.20 -16.84 -1.75
CA VAL A 402 -19.14 -17.18 -2.83
C VAL A 402 -20.44 -16.42 -2.60
N GLY A 403 -20.59 -15.25 -3.22
CA GLY A 403 -21.60 -14.29 -2.77
C GLY A 403 -23.07 -14.68 -2.98
N TRP A 404 -23.39 -15.78 -3.69
CA TRP A 404 -24.79 -16.14 -4.01
C TRP A 404 -25.31 -17.28 -3.11
N ASP A 405 -24.54 -17.69 -2.10
CA ASP A 405 -24.91 -18.73 -1.15
C ASP A 405 -25.32 -18.13 0.19
N ALA A 406 -26.62 -18.13 0.48
CA ALA A 406 -27.21 -17.62 1.71
C ALA A 406 -26.87 -18.44 2.97
N THR A 407 -26.14 -19.54 2.83
CA THR A 407 -25.60 -20.32 3.97
C THR A 407 -24.22 -19.85 4.40
N LEU A 408 -23.59 -18.93 3.66
CA LEU A 408 -22.35 -18.26 4.06
C LEU A 408 -22.68 -16.98 4.84
N ASN A 409 -21.76 -16.53 5.70
CA ASN A 409 -21.95 -15.28 6.46
C ASN A 409 -22.17 -14.11 5.48
N GLY A 410 -23.40 -13.63 5.38
CA GLY A 410 -23.86 -12.75 4.30
C GLY A 410 -23.37 -11.31 4.39
N ASN A 411 -22.44 -10.98 5.30
CA ASN A 411 -22.13 -9.58 5.61
C ASN A 411 -21.35 -8.85 4.50
N LEU A 412 -20.67 -9.58 3.60
CA LEU A 412 -20.06 -9.01 2.39
C LEU A 412 -21.00 -9.00 1.17
N ALA A 413 -22.13 -9.70 1.23
CA ALA A 413 -23.09 -9.76 0.12
C ALA A 413 -23.92 -8.47 -0.04
N GLU A 414 -23.81 -7.49 0.87
CA GLU A 414 -24.62 -6.26 0.85
C GLU A 414 -23.87 -4.98 0.43
N GLN A 415 -22.55 -5.02 0.16
CA GLN A 415 -21.80 -3.91 -0.47
C GLN A 415 -21.97 -3.84 -2.00
N LEU A 416 -23.11 -4.31 -2.52
CA LEU A 416 -23.40 -4.43 -3.94
C LEU A 416 -23.86 -3.11 -4.58
N LEU A 417 -22.89 -2.29 -4.98
CA LEU A 417 -22.97 -1.67 -6.31
C LEU A 417 -22.16 -2.48 -7.34
N GLU A 418 -21.14 -3.25 -6.90
CA GLU A 418 -20.41 -4.23 -7.73
C GLU A 418 -20.06 -5.48 -6.89
N PRO A 419 -20.35 -6.71 -7.34
CA PRO A 419 -20.07 -7.94 -6.59
C PRO A 419 -18.57 -8.22 -6.57
N THR A 420 -17.88 -7.82 -5.50
CA THR A 420 -16.44 -8.06 -5.38
C THR A 420 -16.11 -8.87 -4.13
N LEU A 421 -15.18 -9.82 -4.30
CA LEU A 421 -14.83 -10.80 -3.27
C LEU A 421 -14.27 -10.15 -2.00
N MET A 422 -13.66 -8.97 -2.15
CA MET A 422 -12.91 -8.29 -1.10
C MET A 422 -13.68 -7.10 -0.50
N GLY A 423 -14.90 -6.80 -0.96
CA GLY A 423 -15.74 -5.70 -0.45
C GLY A 423 -14.95 -4.39 -0.21
N ALA A 424 -15.02 -3.88 1.02
CA ALA A 424 -14.36 -2.63 1.45
C ALA A 424 -12.82 -2.66 1.40
N TYR A 425 -12.22 -3.84 1.16
CA TYR A 425 -10.80 -4.06 1.03
C TYR A 425 -10.32 -4.11 -0.43
N GLU A 426 -11.23 -3.91 -1.38
CA GLU A 426 -10.91 -3.95 -2.79
C GLU A 426 -9.94 -2.85 -3.23
N GLY A 427 -8.97 -3.23 -4.06
CA GLY A 427 -8.14 -2.25 -4.78
C GLY A 427 -7.11 -1.54 -3.92
N ALA A 428 -6.61 -2.17 -2.84
CA ALA A 428 -5.46 -1.65 -2.12
C ALA A 428 -4.27 -1.50 -3.07
N GLY A 429 -3.43 -0.47 -2.87
CA GLY A 429 -2.24 -0.26 -3.72
C GLY A 429 -1.34 -1.50 -3.80
N ILE A 430 -1.21 -2.21 -2.67
CA ILE A 430 -0.69 -3.57 -2.61
C ILE A 430 -1.61 -4.43 -1.74
N THR A 431 -2.23 -5.45 -2.32
CA THR A 431 -2.97 -6.49 -1.60
C THR A 431 -2.12 -7.76 -1.53
N VAL A 432 -1.82 -8.22 -0.32
CA VAL A 432 -1.13 -9.48 -0.04
C VAL A 432 -2.17 -10.55 0.27
N LEU A 433 -2.17 -11.62 -0.54
CA LEU A 433 -3.04 -12.78 -0.39
C LEU A 433 -2.17 -14.02 -0.24
N SER A 434 -2.50 -14.88 0.71
CA SER A 434 -1.58 -15.95 1.14
C SER A 434 -2.31 -17.26 1.37
N LYS A 435 -1.53 -18.35 1.45
CA LYS A 435 -2.03 -19.67 1.82
C LYS A 435 -1.73 -19.96 3.28
N GLY A 436 -2.73 -20.39 4.03
CA GLY A 436 -2.59 -20.64 5.47
C GLY A 436 -3.16 -21.95 5.96
N VAL A 437 -3.93 -22.67 5.13
CA VAL A 437 -4.54 -23.94 5.54
C VAL A 437 -4.31 -25.06 4.55
N LYS A 438 -4.34 -26.28 5.07
CA LYS A 438 -4.42 -27.51 4.28
C LYS A 438 -5.70 -28.25 4.57
N PHE A 439 -6.44 -28.53 3.50
CA PHE A 439 -7.72 -29.21 3.56
C PHE A 439 -7.53 -30.74 3.51
N PRO A 440 -8.40 -31.51 4.16
CA PRO A 440 -8.45 -32.96 3.97
C PRO A 440 -8.69 -33.33 2.50
N SER A 441 -8.12 -34.45 2.06
CA SER A 441 -8.33 -34.92 0.69
C SER A 441 -9.82 -35.11 0.38
N ARG A 442 -10.27 -34.66 -0.80
CA ARG A 442 -11.67 -34.75 -1.28
C ARG A 442 -12.69 -33.96 -0.44
N SER A 443 -12.24 -32.98 0.35
CA SER A 443 -13.13 -32.01 0.99
C SER A 443 -13.53 -30.89 0.03
N GLN A 444 -14.62 -30.19 0.35
CA GLN A 444 -15.12 -29.05 -0.42
C GLN A 444 -15.00 -27.78 0.42
N PRO A 445 -13.96 -26.95 0.22
CA PRO A 445 -13.70 -25.77 1.05
C PRO A 445 -14.69 -24.61 0.84
N PHE A 446 -15.54 -24.70 -0.18
CA PHE A 446 -16.55 -23.71 -0.54
C PHE A 446 -17.99 -24.12 -0.19
N ALA A 447 -18.19 -25.26 0.47
CA ALA A 447 -19.54 -25.78 0.76
C ALA A 447 -20.24 -25.09 1.94
N SER A 448 -19.49 -24.30 2.72
CA SER A 448 -19.95 -23.55 3.90
C SER A 448 -18.88 -22.50 4.24
N ASP A 449 -19.25 -21.54 5.08
CA ASP A 449 -18.42 -20.51 5.71
C ASP A 449 -17.43 -21.11 6.72
N VAL A 450 -17.73 -22.28 7.27
CA VAL A 450 -16.82 -23.07 8.09
C VAL A 450 -15.95 -23.97 7.21
N PHE A 451 -14.65 -24.00 7.47
CA PHE A 451 -13.78 -24.94 6.76
C PHE A 451 -14.12 -26.41 7.04
N PRO A 452 -13.83 -27.32 6.08
CA PRO A 452 -14.06 -28.73 6.27
C PRO A 452 -13.42 -29.28 7.54
N THR A 453 -14.12 -30.19 8.24
CA THR A 453 -13.59 -30.84 9.45
C THR A 453 -12.23 -31.50 9.17
N GLY A 454 -11.24 -31.24 10.03
CA GLY A 454 -9.89 -31.76 9.87
C GLY A 454 -8.96 -30.85 9.05
N THR A 455 -9.42 -29.67 8.64
CA THR A 455 -8.55 -28.61 8.11
C THR A 455 -7.51 -28.21 9.17
N GLN A 456 -6.26 -28.07 8.75
CA GLN A 456 -5.13 -27.74 9.61
C GLN A 456 -4.43 -26.47 9.13
N LEU A 457 -3.88 -25.70 10.07
CA LEU A 457 -2.97 -24.60 9.75
C LEU A 457 -1.70 -25.12 9.06
N LEU A 458 -1.23 -24.37 8.07
CA LEU A 458 0.09 -24.54 7.50
C LEU A 458 1.14 -24.04 8.50
N THR A 459 2.28 -24.73 8.51
CA THR A 459 3.41 -24.43 9.39
C THR A 459 4.72 -24.49 8.60
N THR A 460 5.83 -24.18 9.26
CA THR A 460 7.17 -24.38 8.68
C THR A 460 7.48 -25.83 8.28
N ARG A 461 6.74 -26.82 8.79
CA ARG A 461 6.88 -28.23 8.40
C ARG A 461 6.29 -28.53 7.02
N ASP A 462 5.40 -27.66 6.54
CA ASP A 462 4.78 -27.77 5.22
C ASP A 462 5.63 -27.11 4.12
N CYS A 463 6.78 -26.54 4.49
CA CYS A 463 7.77 -25.99 3.57
C CYS A 463 8.56 -27.10 2.88
N ASN A 464 7.96 -27.66 1.83
CA ASN A 464 8.61 -28.70 1.04
C ASN A 464 9.80 -28.11 0.26
N ASN A 465 11.00 -28.68 0.43
CA ASN A 465 12.23 -28.32 -0.30
C ASN A 465 12.61 -29.34 -1.39
N GLY A 466 11.75 -30.33 -1.68
CA GLY A 466 12.00 -31.37 -2.68
C GLY A 466 10.77 -31.67 -3.55
N GLY A 467 10.91 -31.48 -4.86
CA GLY A 467 9.81 -31.67 -5.82
C GLY A 467 8.92 -30.43 -5.96
N THR A 468 7.70 -30.60 -6.46
CA THR A 468 6.75 -29.48 -6.59
C THR A 468 6.22 -29.08 -5.22
N ASN A 469 6.44 -27.83 -4.81
CA ASN A 469 5.82 -27.27 -3.61
C ASN A 469 4.30 -27.22 -3.77
N PRO A 470 3.52 -27.92 -2.92
CA PRO A 470 2.05 -27.89 -3.00
C PRO A 470 1.46 -26.54 -2.57
N TYR A 471 2.21 -25.72 -1.84
CA TYR A 471 1.76 -24.45 -1.25
C TYR A 471 2.74 -23.31 -1.56
N PRO A 472 2.87 -22.89 -2.83
CA PRO A 472 3.82 -21.84 -3.23
C PRO A 472 3.55 -20.49 -2.55
N SER A 473 2.30 -20.24 -2.14
CA SER A 473 1.87 -19.02 -1.45
C SER A 473 1.90 -19.11 0.08
N ASN A 474 2.59 -20.11 0.65
CA ASN A 474 2.78 -20.21 2.10
C ASN A 474 3.92 -19.29 2.57
N PHE A 475 3.58 -18.22 3.29
CA PHE A 475 4.52 -17.21 3.76
C PHE A 475 5.44 -17.68 4.89
N TRP A 476 5.21 -18.85 5.49
CA TRP A 476 6.19 -19.48 6.39
C TRP A 476 7.49 -19.90 5.69
N CYS A 477 7.43 -20.12 4.38
CA CYS A 477 8.45 -20.90 3.69
C CYS A 477 9.52 -20.08 2.98
N ASN A 478 9.22 -18.84 2.62
CA ASN A 478 10.11 -17.99 1.84
C ASN A 478 10.04 -16.55 2.34
N PRO A 479 11.11 -15.77 2.20
CA PRO A 479 11.11 -14.38 2.62
C PRO A 479 10.14 -13.56 1.78
N SER A 480 9.50 -12.59 2.43
CA SER A 480 8.60 -11.65 1.78
C SER A 480 8.74 -10.27 2.41
N SER A 481 8.74 -9.24 1.58
CA SER A 481 8.81 -7.87 2.05
C SER A 481 8.19 -6.89 1.06
N ILE A 482 7.73 -5.76 1.59
CA ILE A 482 7.39 -4.54 0.87
C ILE A 482 8.33 -3.48 1.42
N ASP A 483 9.36 -3.12 0.65
CA ASP A 483 10.48 -2.29 1.12
C ASP A 483 10.76 -1.11 0.19
N GLY A 484 10.92 0.11 0.74
CA GLY A 484 11.47 1.24 -0.02
C GLY A 484 10.56 1.76 -1.13
N LEU A 485 9.24 1.65 -0.99
CA LEU A 485 8.25 2.07 -1.98
C LEU A 485 7.42 3.27 -1.51
N GLY A 486 7.06 4.15 -2.44
CA GLY A 486 5.98 5.10 -2.25
C GLY A 486 4.66 4.46 -2.68
N ILE A 487 3.61 4.49 -1.85
CA ILE A 487 2.28 3.95 -2.17
C ILE A 487 1.24 5.04 -1.96
N THR A 488 0.54 5.40 -3.03
CA THR A 488 -0.38 6.54 -3.02
C THR A 488 -1.59 6.36 -3.92
N ASN A 489 -2.62 7.18 -3.69
CA ASN A 489 -3.75 7.38 -4.58
C ASN A 489 -4.63 6.14 -4.78
N SER A 490 -4.70 5.27 -3.77
CA SER A 490 -5.72 4.23 -3.69
C SER A 490 -7.05 4.84 -3.28
N SER A 491 -8.11 4.60 -4.07
CA SER A 491 -9.43 5.23 -3.89
C SER A 491 -10.63 4.27 -3.80
N GLN A 492 -10.46 2.97 -4.10
CA GLN A 492 -11.57 2.00 -4.24
C GLN A 492 -11.95 1.25 -2.96
N GLY A 493 -11.27 1.50 -1.84
CA GLY A 493 -11.52 0.74 -0.62
C GLY A 493 -10.21 0.41 0.06
N GLY A 494 -9.46 -0.58 -0.42
CA GLY A 494 -8.39 -1.29 0.30
C GLY A 494 -7.20 -0.50 0.85
N GLY A 495 -7.09 0.81 0.63
CA GLY A 495 -6.03 1.63 1.20
C GLY A 495 -4.67 1.45 0.50
N GLY A 496 -3.59 1.79 1.21
CA GLY A 496 -2.22 1.68 0.69
C GLY A 496 -1.74 0.24 0.61
N ILE A 497 -1.55 -0.40 1.76
CA ILE A 497 -1.08 -1.79 1.87
C ILE A 497 -2.08 -2.60 2.69
N LEU A 498 -2.54 -3.72 2.15
CA LEU A 498 -3.39 -4.69 2.84
C LEU A 498 -2.70 -6.05 2.89
N VAL A 499 -2.51 -6.58 4.08
CA VAL A 499 -2.22 -8.00 4.31
C VAL A 499 -3.51 -8.66 4.77
N HIS A 500 -4.14 -9.45 3.90
CA HIS A 500 -5.49 -10.00 4.16
C HIS A 500 -5.50 -11.06 5.26
N GLY A 501 -4.65 -12.09 5.10
CA GLY A 501 -4.52 -13.20 6.03
C GLY A 501 -3.39 -14.12 5.60
N TRP A 502 -2.87 -14.91 6.54
CA TRP A 502 -1.79 -15.88 6.34
C TRP A 502 -0.45 -15.30 5.88
N GLY A 503 -0.28 -13.97 5.98
CA GLY A 503 0.91 -13.20 5.61
C GLY A 503 2.03 -13.30 6.64
N HIS A 504 2.36 -14.52 7.07
CA HIS A 504 3.31 -14.75 8.16
C HIS A 504 4.72 -14.22 7.85
N ASN A 505 5.37 -13.60 8.84
CA ASN A 505 6.74 -13.09 8.79
C ASN A 505 7.01 -12.04 7.68
N ILE A 506 5.98 -11.48 7.04
CA ILE A 506 6.17 -10.42 6.07
C ILE A 506 6.73 -9.16 6.74
N GLN A 507 7.70 -8.54 6.08
CA GLN A 507 8.27 -7.26 6.49
C GLN A 507 7.66 -6.13 5.66
N ILE A 508 7.14 -5.10 6.33
CA ILE A 508 6.67 -3.86 5.69
C ILE A 508 7.57 -2.75 6.20
N ALA A 509 8.55 -2.35 5.39
CA ALA A 509 9.61 -1.45 5.83
C ALA A 509 9.92 -0.31 4.88
N ASN A 510 10.39 0.82 5.41
CA ASN A 510 10.94 1.90 4.59
C ASN A 510 9.98 2.48 3.54
N ASN A 511 8.67 2.29 3.70
CA ASN A 511 7.69 2.77 2.72
C ASN A 511 7.19 4.16 3.07
N ARG A 512 6.76 4.92 2.06
CA ARG A 512 5.97 6.14 2.23
C ARG A 512 4.55 5.87 1.74
N VAL A 513 3.62 5.70 2.66
CA VAL A 513 2.21 5.41 2.41
C VAL A 513 1.39 6.67 2.67
N TYR A 514 0.89 7.29 1.61
CA TYR A 514 0.24 8.59 1.70
C TYR A 514 -0.84 8.84 0.65
N ASN A 515 -1.80 9.72 0.96
CA ASN A 515 -2.92 10.06 0.10
C ASN A 515 -3.68 8.81 -0.39
N ASN A 516 -3.97 7.88 0.52
CA ASN A 516 -4.84 6.73 0.27
C ASN A 516 -6.14 6.91 1.05
N GLN A 517 -7.25 6.44 0.48
CA GLN A 517 -8.58 6.59 1.07
C GLN A 517 -9.44 5.33 0.92
N GLY A 518 -10.52 5.28 1.71
CA GLY A 518 -11.58 4.28 1.58
C GLY A 518 -12.36 4.10 2.89
N THR A 519 -13.33 3.19 2.93
CA THR A 519 -14.16 2.76 4.09
C THR A 519 -13.44 2.53 5.46
N LEU A 520 -12.79 1.37 5.72
CA LEU A 520 -12.34 0.84 7.01
C LEU A 520 -10.89 1.19 7.48
N SER A 521 -9.85 0.97 6.66
CA SER A 521 -8.45 1.20 7.05
C SER A 521 -7.54 1.49 5.86
N ARG A 522 -6.74 2.58 5.89
CA ARG A 522 -6.31 3.22 4.63
C ARG A 522 -4.82 3.47 4.42
N GLY A 523 -3.98 3.45 5.46
CA GLY A 523 -2.53 3.39 5.29
C GLY A 523 -2.08 1.94 5.14
N ILE A 524 -1.87 1.26 6.27
CA ILE A 524 -1.45 -0.15 6.32
C ILE A 524 -2.46 -0.96 7.13
N THR A 525 -2.98 -2.04 6.57
CA THR A 525 -3.90 -2.96 7.23
C THR A 525 -3.29 -4.35 7.29
N VAL A 526 -3.34 -5.00 8.46
CA VAL A 526 -3.00 -6.41 8.63
C VAL A 526 -4.21 -7.14 9.22
N GLY A 527 -4.61 -8.22 8.55
CA GLY A 527 -5.85 -8.95 8.80
C GLY A 527 -7.07 -8.26 8.18
N GLN A 528 -8.22 -8.85 8.46
CA GLN A 528 -9.55 -8.28 8.15
C GLN A 528 -10.35 -8.06 9.44
N GLY A 529 -11.29 -7.11 9.42
CA GLY A 529 -12.15 -6.81 10.57
C GLY A 529 -13.07 -7.96 10.99
N GLU A 530 -13.47 -8.81 10.05
CA GLU A 530 -14.32 -9.97 10.33
C GLU A 530 -13.50 -11.15 10.87
N HIS A 531 -13.75 -11.52 12.13
CA HIS A 531 -13.04 -12.60 12.80
C HIS A 531 -14.04 -13.53 13.52
N PRO A 532 -13.70 -14.81 13.71
CA PRO A 532 -14.52 -15.71 14.50
C PRO A 532 -14.48 -15.35 15.99
N ASP A 533 -15.33 -15.99 16.79
CA ASP A 533 -15.24 -15.91 18.25
C ASP A 533 -13.84 -16.29 18.76
N VAL A 534 -13.44 -15.67 19.87
CA VAL A 534 -12.13 -15.90 20.49
C VAL A 534 -11.90 -17.38 20.83
N TYR A 535 -10.72 -17.89 20.48
CA TYR A 535 -10.32 -19.24 20.84
C TYR A 535 -10.01 -19.33 22.33
N LEU A 536 -10.68 -20.23 23.05
CA LEU A 536 -10.48 -20.44 24.48
C LEU A 536 -9.83 -21.80 24.77
N ALA A 537 -8.76 -21.78 25.56
CA ALA A 537 -8.10 -22.99 26.02
C ALA A 537 -9.04 -23.88 26.85
N GLY A 538 -9.17 -25.15 26.44
CA GLY A 538 -10.10 -26.12 27.03
C GLY A 538 -11.57 -25.95 26.60
N GLY A 539 -11.88 -24.95 25.76
CA GLY A 539 -13.19 -24.78 25.13
C GLY A 539 -13.38 -25.71 23.94
N VAL A 540 -14.63 -25.86 23.49
CA VAL A 540 -14.93 -26.51 22.21
C VAL A 540 -14.66 -25.49 21.11
N ALA A 541 -13.75 -25.79 20.17
CA ALA A 541 -13.49 -24.91 19.04
C ALA A 541 -14.78 -24.74 18.23
N THR A 542 -15.28 -23.50 18.13
CA THR A 542 -16.48 -23.15 17.37
C THR A 542 -16.19 -22.94 15.89
N THR A 543 -14.93 -22.72 15.53
CA THR A 543 -14.45 -22.60 14.15
C THR A 543 -13.17 -23.41 13.90
N ILE A 544 -12.96 -23.81 12.65
CA ILE A 544 -11.85 -24.66 12.19
C ILE A 544 -11.06 -23.89 11.13
N PRO A 545 -9.71 -23.94 11.11
CA PRO A 545 -8.87 -24.49 12.16
C PRO A 545 -8.90 -23.60 13.40
N GLY A 546 -8.69 -24.19 14.59
CA GLY A 546 -8.51 -23.42 15.81
C GLY A 546 -7.12 -22.78 15.89
N SER A 547 -6.81 -22.22 17.06
CA SER A 547 -5.50 -21.60 17.35
C SER A 547 -4.30 -22.51 17.01
N CYS A 548 -3.20 -21.90 16.61
CA CYS A 548 -1.89 -22.54 16.48
C CYS A 548 -1.22 -22.84 17.83
N GLU A 549 -1.76 -22.31 18.93
CA GLU A 549 -1.26 -22.53 20.28
C GLU A 549 -2.26 -23.32 21.14
N ASN A 550 -1.77 -23.89 22.23
CA ASN A 550 -2.59 -24.57 23.23
C ASN A 550 -2.13 -24.17 24.63
N SER A 551 -3.08 -24.10 25.56
CA SER A 551 -2.80 -23.84 26.99
C SER A 551 -3.58 -24.79 27.88
N ASN A 552 -3.02 -25.12 29.04
CA ASN A 552 -3.70 -25.88 30.09
C ASN A 552 -4.47 -24.98 31.07
N ILE A 553 -4.41 -23.66 30.90
CA ILE A 553 -5.16 -22.69 31.70
C ILE A 553 -6.55 -22.55 31.06
N ALA A 554 -7.57 -23.07 31.73
CA ALA A 554 -8.94 -23.01 31.24
C ALA A 554 -9.40 -21.57 30.97
N ASN A 555 -10.06 -21.36 29.84
CA ASN A 555 -10.57 -20.07 29.38
C ASN A 555 -9.50 -19.00 29.10
N LEU A 556 -8.23 -19.40 28.95
CA LEU A 556 -7.22 -18.49 28.40
C LEU A 556 -7.53 -18.21 26.93
N SER A 557 -7.56 -16.92 26.55
CA SER A 557 -7.62 -16.51 25.15
C SER A 557 -6.37 -16.96 24.41
N LEU A 558 -6.55 -17.64 23.29
CA LEU A 558 -5.50 -18.13 22.41
C LEU A 558 -5.44 -17.27 21.13
N PRO A 559 -4.25 -17.12 20.51
CA PRO A 559 -4.11 -16.38 19.26
C PRO A 559 -4.92 -17.01 18.12
N TYR A 560 -5.37 -16.22 17.14
CA TYR A 560 -6.08 -16.76 15.98
C TYR A 560 -5.11 -17.37 14.95
N CYS A 561 -3.89 -16.84 14.90
CA CYS A 561 -2.81 -17.26 14.04
C CYS A 561 -3.10 -17.07 12.55
N PHE A 562 -3.84 -16.01 12.20
CA PHE A 562 -4.09 -15.64 10.82
C PHE A 562 -2.87 -14.97 10.22
N ASP A 563 -2.31 -13.94 10.85
CA ASP A 563 -1.06 -13.30 10.46
C ASP A 563 -0.09 -13.37 11.63
N MET A 564 1.08 -13.97 11.44
CA MET A 564 2.02 -14.24 12.53
C MET A 564 3.31 -13.48 12.29
N ASN A 565 3.82 -12.77 13.30
CA ASN A 565 5.12 -12.11 13.27
C ASN A 565 5.29 -11.09 12.13
N VAL A 566 4.22 -10.40 11.72
CA VAL A 566 4.32 -9.29 10.76
C VAL A 566 5.16 -8.17 11.36
N ASN A 567 6.17 -7.69 10.64
CA ASN A 567 7.09 -6.66 11.12
C ASN A 567 6.94 -5.38 10.32
N ILE A 568 6.38 -4.34 10.95
CA ILE A 568 6.10 -3.04 10.35
C ILE A 568 7.04 -2.01 10.96
N HIS A 569 8.01 -1.50 10.19
CA HIS A 569 8.97 -0.54 10.72
C HIS A 569 9.53 0.45 9.72
N ASN A 570 10.00 1.61 10.20
CA ASN A 570 10.64 2.63 9.35
C ASN A 570 9.75 3.17 8.21
N ASN A 571 8.42 3.01 8.31
CA ASN A 571 7.50 3.56 7.32
C ASN A 571 7.08 4.98 7.69
N ALA A 572 6.87 5.83 6.69
CA ALA A 572 6.06 7.04 6.82
C ALA A 572 4.61 6.71 6.41
N VAL A 573 3.68 6.76 7.36
CA VAL A 573 2.25 6.58 7.11
C VAL A 573 1.56 7.89 7.42
N VAL A 574 1.31 8.69 6.39
CA VAL A 574 0.87 10.08 6.54
C VAL A 574 -0.27 10.41 5.60
N GLN A 575 -1.21 11.24 6.04
CA GLN A 575 -2.28 11.76 5.19
C GLN A 575 -3.06 10.65 4.45
N ASN A 576 -3.54 9.66 5.18
CA ASN A 576 -4.47 8.64 4.68
C ASN A 576 -5.79 8.78 5.44
N SER A 577 -6.93 8.52 4.79
CA SER A 577 -8.25 8.80 5.36
C SER A 577 -9.22 7.64 5.28
N SER A 578 -9.73 7.22 6.44
CA SER A 578 -10.83 6.27 6.59
C SER A 578 -12.17 6.99 6.53
N LEU A 579 -13.08 6.50 5.70
CA LEU A 579 -14.36 7.15 5.38
C LEU A 579 -15.54 6.67 6.21
N GLY A 580 -15.50 5.47 6.81
CA GLY A 580 -16.55 5.07 7.75
C GLY A 580 -16.70 3.58 7.98
N ASP A 581 -17.80 3.28 8.67
CA ASP A 581 -18.23 1.97 9.17
C ASP A 581 -18.82 1.07 8.07
N GLU A 582 -18.66 -0.25 8.23
CA GLU A 582 -19.35 -1.25 7.42
C GLU A 582 -20.80 -1.34 7.90
N LEU A 583 -21.74 -0.83 7.09
CA LEU A 583 -23.19 -1.09 7.14
C LEU A 583 -23.69 -1.77 8.43
N PHE A 584 -24.10 -0.96 9.42
CA PHE A 584 -24.74 -1.41 10.67
C PHE A 584 -23.85 -2.13 11.68
N SER A 585 -22.52 -2.05 11.56
CA SER A 585 -21.68 -2.39 12.69
C SER A 585 -21.86 -1.31 13.76
N SER A 586 -22.43 -1.64 14.91
CA SER A 586 -22.49 -0.74 16.08
C SER A 586 -21.10 -0.42 16.67
N THR A 587 -20.05 -0.55 15.86
CA THR A 587 -18.63 -0.49 16.20
C THR A 587 -17.94 0.44 15.20
N PRO A 588 -17.74 1.71 15.56
CA PRO A 588 -17.20 2.73 14.66
C PRO A 588 -15.69 2.58 14.39
N ALA A 589 -15.12 1.37 14.30
CA ALA A 589 -13.68 1.19 14.16
C ALA A 589 -13.21 1.40 12.71
N GLY A 590 -12.97 2.65 12.33
CA GLY A 590 -12.20 3.03 11.14
C GLY A 590 -10.85 3.62 11.52
N ALA A 591 -9.79 3.43 10.73
CA ALA A 591 -8.50 4.09 10.99
C ALA A 591 -7.75 4.49 9.72
N GLY A 592 -7.48 5.79 9.55
CA GLY A 592 -6.72 6.27 8.39
C GLY A 592 -5.29 5.74 8.35
N GLY A 593 -4.64 5.58 9.50
CA GLY A 593 -3.22 5.23 9.60
C GLY A 593 -2.95 3.74 9.44
N VAL A 594 -2.76 3.04 10.56
CA VAL A 594 -2.42 1.61 10.57
C VAL A 594 -3.46 0.85 11.39
N THR A 595 -3.98 -0.24 10.83
CA THR A 595 -4.93 -1.14 11.51
C THR A 595 -4.35 -2.53 11.62
N LEU A 596 -4.44 -3.08 12.83
CA LEU A 596 -4.03 -4.45 13.13
C LEU A 596 -5.28 -5.17 13.63
N CYS A 597 -5.87 -5.97 12.76
CA CYS A 597 -7.09 -6.69 13.05
C CYS A 597 -6.83 -7.92 13.93
N ASN A 598 -7.90 -8.45 14.54
CA ASN A 598 -7.84 -9.69 15.28
C ASN A 598 -7.24 -10.82 14.43
N GLY A 599 -6.27 -11.52 15.00
CA GLY A 599 -5.47 -12.53 14.29
C GLY A 599 -4.16 -12.01 13.69
N SER A 600 -3.87 -10.71 13.80
CA SER A 600 -2.52 -10.16 13.73
C SER A 600 -1.77 -10.49 15.02
N ASP A 601 -1.21 -11.69 15.11
CA ASP A 601 -0.57 -12.20 16.32
C ASP A 601 0.96 -12.00 16.28
N TYR A 602 1.54 -11.58 17.41
CA TYR A 602 2.98 -11.30 17.57
C TYR A 602 3.55 -10.27 16.58
N TYR A 603 2.72 -9.36 16.07
CA TYR A 603 3.18 -8.27 15.21
C TYR A 603 4.20 -7.39 15.93
N LYS A 604 5.01 -6.69 15.15
CA LYS A 604 5.92 -5.65 15.62
C LYS A 604 5.62 -4.35 14.87
N PHE A 605 5.46 -3.27 15.63
CA PHE A 605 5.22 -1.93 15.08
C PHE A 605 6.23 -0.96 15.67
N ASN A 606 7.35 -0.75 14.98
CA ASN A 606 8.53 -0.06 15.54
C ASN A 606 9.03 1.04 14.61
N ASN A 607 9.47 2.19 15.14
CA ASN A 607 10.17 3.22 14.36
C ASN A 607 9.40 3.76 13.14
N ASN A 608 8.07 3.72 13.14
CA ASN A 608 7.24 4.29 12.08
C ASN A 608 6.93 5.77 12.36
N TRP A 609 6.92 6.60 11.32
CA TRP A 609 6.43 7.97 11.35
C TRP A 609 4.95 8.00 10.96
N VAL A 610 4.07 8.11 11.95
CA VAL A 610 2.62 8.17 11.74
C VAL A 610 2.13 9.58 12.06
N CYS A 611 1.55 10.27 11.08
CA CYS A 611 1.08 11.63 11.28
C CYS A 611 -0.12 11.98 10.39
N GLY A 612 -1.07 12.71 10.95
CA GLY A 612 -2.13 13.39 10.19
C GLY A 612 -2.99 12.47 9.35
N ASN A 613 -3.13 11.19 9.71
CA ASN A 613 -4.10 10.30 9.09
C ASN A 613 -5.47 10.57 9.71
N MET A 614 -6.51 10.65 8.88
CA MET A 614 -7.87 10.93 9.29
C MET A 614 -8.67 9.64 9.52
N SER A 615 -9.47 9.62 10.58
CA SER A 615 -10.53 8.63 10.76
C SER A 615 -11.85 9.32 11.02
N THR A 616 -12.92 8.81 10.40
CA THR A 616 -14.31 9.22 10.66
C THR A 616 -15.01 8.36 11.71
N GLY A 617 -14.35 7.31 12.21
CA GLY A 617 -14.86 6.42 13.25
C GLY A 617 -14.09 6.54 14.58
N ASP A 618 -14.57 5.87 15.64
CA ASP A 618 -13.82 5.67 16.89
C ASP A 618 -12.72 4.63 16.63
N GLY A 619 -11.63 5.10 16.01
CA GLY A 619 -10.45 4.30 15.67
C GLY A 619 -9.59 3.88 16.84
#